data_AF-A0A6B2G6Q2-F1
#
_entry.id   AF-A0A6B2G6Q2-F1
#
_cell.length_a   1.000
_cell.length_b   1.000
_cell.length_c   1.000
_cell.angle_alpha   90.00
_cell.angle_beta   90.00
_cell.angle_gamma   90.00
#
_symmetry.space_group_name_H-M   'P 1'
#
loop_
_entity.id
_entity.type
_entity.pdbx_description
1 polymer ?
#
loop_
_entity_poly.entity_id
_entity_poly.type
_entity_poly.pdbx_seq_one_letter_code
_entity_poly.pdbx_strand_id
1 'polypeptide(L)'
;LCTHIIVPNIMIQKNDEERFEDEPEDYVRLEIEGDAGSRRQSTADFVSALSFTYDQLIVPILLDFVGQLIVKSAEDPGSGWKYKDAAIRIIIAVINKFGESKFGISKISSNLDINTIFKDMILPDLLEPKTNPIVLAVSLKYTIAFHKFINHDIITVNVSCLSMLLAHNSHVIKYLTCILISDIFLPPNNSQVDLRFKAILESL
;
A
#
# COMPACT_ATOMS: atom_id res chain seq x y z
N LEU A 1 -11.09 -14.71 -13.88
CA LEU A 1 -9.90 -14.35 -13.06
C LEU A 1 -10.22 -13.17 -12.13
N CYS A 2 -10.29 -11.93 -12.65
CA CYS A 2 -10.44 -10.75 -11.79
C CYS A 2 -11.75 -10.72 -11.00
N THR A 3 -12.90 -10.86 -11.66
CA THR A 3 -14.23 -10.78 -11.03
C THR A 3 -14.55 -11.95 -10.10
N HIS A 4 -14.14 -13.16 -10.46
CA HIS A 4 -14.54 -14.40 -9.76
C HIS A 4 -13.52 -14.89 -8.73
N ILE A 5 -12.25 -14.48 -8.82
CA ILE A 5 -11.20 -14.96 -7.91
C ILE A 5 -10.61 -13.77 -7.14
N ILE A 6 -10.16 -12.73 -7.84
CA ILE A 6 -9.42 -11.64 -7.18
C ILE A 6 -10.35 -10.80 -6.32
N VAL A 7 -11.41 -10.21 -6.88
CA VAL A 7 -12.36 -9.34 -6.16
C VAL A 7 -12.90 -9.96 -4.86
N PRO A 8 -13.52 -11.15 -4.87
CA PRO A 8 -14.16 -11.66 -3.66
C PRO A 8 -13.16 -11.96 -2.53
N ASN A 9 -11.87 -12.07 -2.84
CA ASN A 9 -10.85 -12.43 -1.85
C ASN A 9 -9.88 -11.29 -1.50
N ILE A 10 -9.75 -10.24 -2.32
CA ILE A 10 -8.86 -9.11 -2.04
C ILE A 10 -9.55 -7.94 -1.34
N MET A 11 -10.88 -7.84 -1.49
CA MET A 11 -11.69 -6.81 -0.84
C MET A 11 -11.60 -6.92 0.68
N ILE A 12 -11.58 -5.76 1.33
CA ILE A 12 -11.58 -5.69 2.79
C ILE A 12 -12.84 -6.32 3.40
N GLN A 13 -12.66 -7.04 4.50
CA GLN A 13 -13.73 -7.68 5.25
C GLN A 13 -14.04 -6.90 6.53
N LYS A 14 -15.25 -7.10 7.07
CA LYS A 14 -15.68 -6.44 8.31
C LYS A 14 -14.71 -6.68 9.47
N ASN A 15 -14.15 -7.88 9.57
CA ASN A 15 -13.16 -8.20 10.59
C ASN A 15 -11.85 -7.40 10.45
N ASP A 16 -11.46 -7.06 9.21
CA ASP A 16 -10.30 -6.19 8.98
C ASP A 16 -10.62 -4.74 9.39
N GLU A 17 -11.85 -4.28 9.15
CA GLU A 17 -12.35 -2.96 9.55
C GLU A 17 -12.40 -2.86 11.09
N GLU A 18 -12.93 -3.88 11.77
CA GLU A 18 -12.96 -3.97 13.23
C GLU A 18 -11.53 -3.98 13.81
N ARG A 19 -10.62 -4.80 13.25
CA ARG A 19 -9.21 -4.81 13.66
C ARG A 19 -8.52 -3.47 13.47
N PHE A 20 -8.83 -2.74 12.40
CA PHE A 20 -8.27 -1.41 12.16
C PHE A 20 -8.63 -0.42 13.28
N GLU A 21 -9.84 -0.53 13.83
CA GLU A 21 -10.35 0.36 14.88
C GLU A 21 -9.94 -0.11 16.28
N ASP A 22 -10.03 -1.41 16.56
CA ASP A 22 -9.87 -1.99 17.89
C ASP A 22 -8.43 -2.43 18.21
N GLU A 23 -7.66 -2.85 17.21
CA GLU A 23 -6.33 -3.47 17.36
C GLU A 23 -5.29 -2.84 16.40
N PRO A 24 -4.98 -1.54 16.54
CA PRO A 24 -4.17 -0.80 15.59
C PRO A 24 -2.75 -1.36 15.42
N GLU A 25 -2.14 -1.88 16.50
CA GLU A 25 -0.82 -2.52 16.46
C GLU A 25 -0.81 -3.78 15.60
N ASP A 26 -1.79 -4.68 15.79
CA ASP A 26 -1.87 -5.91 15.02
C ASP A 26 -2.23 -5.62 13.56
N TYR A 27 -3.12 -4.64 13.32
CA TYR A 27 -3.41 -4.19 11.95
C TYR A 27 -2.13 -3.75 11.24
N VAL A 28 -1.32 -2.87 11.84
CA VAL A 28 -0.09 -2.35 11.22
C VAL A 28 0.90 -3.48 10.96
N ARG A 29 1.10 -4.38 11.94
CA ARG A 29 2.00 -5.54 11.80
C ARG A 29 1.61 -6.38 10.59
N LEU A 30 0.33 -6.76 10.48
CA LEU A 30 -0.18 -7.55 9.37
C LEU A 30 -0.20 -6.79 8.04
N GLU A 31 -0.39 -5.48 8.07
CA GLU A 31 -0.34 -4.64 6.88
C GLU A 31 1.09 -4.56 6.31
N ILE A 32 2.13 -4.55 7.15
CA ILE A 32 3.53 -4.51 6.70
C ILE A 32 4.08 -5.90 6.39
N GLU A 33 3.90 -6.87 7.29
CA GLU A 33 4.50 -8.21 7.20
C GLU A 33 3.66 -9.17 6.32
N GLY A 34 2.37 -8.90 6.19
CA GLY A 34 1.40 -9.80 5.59
C GLY A 34 0.75 -10.76 6.60
N ASP A 35 -0.55 -11.01 6.43
CA ASP A 35 -1.29 -11.99 7.22
C ASP A 35 -1.27 -13.36 6.54
N ALA A 36 -0.26 -14.15 6.86
CA ALA A 36 -0.04 -15.48 6.29
C ALA A 36 -1.25 -16.39 6.55
N GLY A 37 -1.94 -16.78 5.47
CA GLY A 37 -3.14 -17.61 5.52
C GLY A 37 -4.45 -16.83 5.41
N SER A 38 -4.42 -15.49 5.44
CA SER A 38 -5.60 -14.70 5.10
C SER A 38 -5.93 -14.80 3.61
N ARG A 39 -7.22 -14.75 3.29
CA ARG A 39 -7.69 -14.73 1.88
C ARG A 39 -7.11 -13.56 1.10
N ARG A 40 -6.98 -12.40 1.75
CA ARG A 40 -6.43 -11.18 1.14
C ARG A 40 -4.97 -11.35 0.77
N GLN A 41 -4.14 -11.85 1.71
CA GLN A 41 -2.73 -12.08 1.45
C GLN A 41 -2.52 -13.20 0.44
N SER A 42 -3.24 -14.33 0.55
CA SER A 42 -3.14 -15.42 -0.43
C SER A 42 -3.52 -14.98 -1.85
N THR A 43 -4.49 -14.06 -1.98
CA THR A 43 -4.87 -13.49 -3.28
C THR A 43 -3.82 -12.52 -3.80
N ALA A 44 -3.22 -11.70 -2.94
CA ALA A 44 -2.10 -10.84 -3.31
C ALA A 44 -0.89 -11.66 -3.76
N ASP A 45 -0.57 -12.75 -3.06
CA ASP A 45 0.51 -13.67 -3.43
C ASP A 45 0.22 -14.36 -4.76
N PHE A 46 -1.02 -14.79 -4.99
CA PHE A 46 -1.46 -15.34 -6.27
C PHE A 46 -1.33 -14.33 -7.40
N VAL A 47 -1.77 -13.08 -7.21
CA VAL A 47 -1.61 -11.99 -8.19
C VAL A 47 -0.13 -11.74 -8.48
N SER A 48 0.70 -11.70 -7.44
CA SER A 48 2.15 -11.49 -7.55
C SER A 48 2.81 -12.59 -8.39
N ALA A 49 2.55 -13.86 -8.06
CA ALA A 49 3.10 -15.01 -8.77
C ALA A 49 2.63 -15.08 -10.22
N LEU A 50 1.35 -14.78 -10.47
CA LEU A 50 0.78 -14.81 -11.81
C LEU A 50 1.34 -13.69 -12.70
N SER A 51 1.49 -12.49 -12.14
CA SER A 51 2.06 -11.31 -12.84
C SER A 51 3.52 -11.50 -13.19
N PHE A 52 4.29 -12.17 -12.34
CA PHE A 52 5.69 -12.49 -12.63
C PHE A 52 5.85 -13.59 -13.67
N THR A 53 4.97 -14.61 -13.64
CA THR A 53 5.08 -15.76 -14.53
C THR A 53 4.58 -15.45 -15.95
N TYR A 54 3.54 -14.62 -16.08
CA TYR A 54 2.85 -14.33 -17.33
C TYR A 54 2.68 -12.82 -17.53
N ASP A 55 3.75 -12.06 -17.31
CA ASP A 55 3.74 -10.59 -17.31
C ASP A 55 3.05 -9.96 -18.52
N GLN A 56 3.40 -10.39 -19.73
CA GLN A 56 2.87 -9.86 -20.99
C GLN A 56 1.36 -10.08 -21.15
N LEU A 57 0.82 -11.15 -20.55
CA LEU A 57 -0.60 -11.50 -20.65
C LEU A 57 -1.40 -10.91 -19.49
N ILE A 58 -0.87 -11.00 -18.27
CA ILE A 58 -1.63 -10.80 -17.04
C ILE A 58 -1.54 -9.35 -16.54
N VAL A 59 -0.38 -8.70 -16.64
CA VAL A 59 -0.22 -7.33 -16.14
C VAL A 59 -1.17 -6.36 -16.85
N PRO A 60 -1.34 -6.38 -18.19
CA PRO A 60 -2.30 -5.50 -18.86
C PRO A 60 -3.75 -5.72 -18.38
N ILE A 61 -4.16 -6.97 -18.17
CA ILE A 61 -5.50 -7.32 -17.68
C ILE A 61 -5.71 -6.81 -16.26
N LEU A 62 -4.70 -6.93 -15.40
CA LEU A 62 -4.77 -6.43 -14.01
C LEU A 62 -4.80 -4.90 -13.96
N LEU A 63 -4.03 -4.22 -14.81
CA LEU A 63 -4.02 -2.74 -14.88
C LEU A 63 -5.36 -2.19 -15.39
N ASP A 64 -5.93 -2.78 -16.44
CA ASP A 64 -7.28 -2.44 -16.89
C ASP A 64 -8.31 -2.65 -15.76
N PHE A 65 -8.19 -3.78 -15.07
CA PHE A 65 -9.06 -4.10 -13.95
C PHE A 65 -8.92 -3.13 -12.76
N VAL A 66 -7.70 -2.68 -12.45
CA VAL A 66 -7.45 -1.60 -11.48
C VAL A 66 -8.15 -0.32 -11.92
N GLY A 67 -8.08 0.05 -13.19
CA GLY A 67 -8.82 1.19 -13.74
C GLY A 67 -10.33 1.09 -13.50
N GLN A 68 -10.92 -0.09 -13.72
CA GLN A 68 -12.33 -0.34 -13.45
C GLN A 68 -12.68 -0.19 -11.95
N LEU A 69 -11.81 -0.65 -11.05
CA LEU A 69 -12.00 -0.47 -9.60
C LEU A 69 -11.94 1.01 -9.19
N ILE A 70 -11.03 1.79 -9.78
CA ILE A 70 -10.94 3.24 -9.54
C ILE A 70 -12.21 3.95 -10.02
N VAL A 71 -12.72 3.65 -11.22
CA VAL A 71 -13.99 4.20 -11.70
C VAL A 71 -15.13 3.85 -10.73
N LYS A 72 -15.24 2.59 -10.33
CA LYS A 72 -16.26 2.13 -9.39
C LYS A 72 -16.14 2.79 -8.01
N SER A 73 -14.92 3.11 -7.58
CA SER A 73 -14.68 3.84 -6.33
C SER A 73 -15.27 5.26 -6.35
N ALA A 74 -15.30 5.91 -7.51
CA ALA A 74 -15.85 7.24 -7.68
C ALA A 74 -17.40 7.24 -7.80
N GLU A 75 -17.98 6.16 -8.28
CA GLU A 75 -19.44 5.99 -8.45
C GLU A 75 -20.18 5.73 -7.13
N ASP A 76 -19.49 5.26 -6.10
CA ASP A 76 -20.07 4.95 -4.78
C ASP A 76 -19.40 5.79 -3.68
N PRO A 77 -19.95 6.97 -3.34
CA PRO A 77 -19.38 7.83 -2.29
C PRO A 77 -19.37 7.20 -0.88
N GLY A 78 -20.19 6.18 -0.63
CA GLY A 78 -20.32 5.57 0.70
C GLY A 78 -19.34 4.42 0.92
N SER A 79 -19.22 3.52 -0.06
CA SER A 79 -18.38 2.31 0.04
C SER A 79 -17.28 2.22 -1.01
N GLY A 80 -17.15 3.23 -1.87
CA GLY A 80 -16.19 3.30 -2.97
C GLY A 80 -14.74 3.16 -2.54
N TRP A 81 -14.42 3.61 -1.33
CA TRP A 81 -13.10 3.47 -0.73
C TRP A 81 -12.62 2.00 -0.66
N LYS A 82 -13.52 1.02 -0.54
CA LYS A 82 -13.17 -0.41 -0.54
C LYS A 82 -12.59 -0.86 -1.88
N TYR A 83 -13.14 -0.33 -2.99
CA TYR A 83 -12.60 -0.62 -4.33
C TYR A 83 -11.25 0.07 -4.54
N LYS A 84 -11.06 1.27 -3.98
CA LYS A 84 -9.78 1.97 -4.04
C LYS A 84 -8.69 1.24 -3.25
N ASP A 85 -8.98 0.76 -2.04
CA ASP A 85 -8.05 -0.08 -1.26
C ASP A 85 -7.67 -1.36 -2.04
N ALA A 86 -8.65 -2.07 -2.59
CA ALA A 86 -8.39 -3.24 -3.42
C ALA A 86 -7.51 -2.94 -4.65
N ALA A 87 -7.76 -1.82 -5.33
CA ALA A 87 -6.99 -1.37 -6.49
C ALA A 87 -5.51 -1.14 -6.14
N ILE A 88 -5.25 -0.40 -5.06
CA ILE A 88 -3.88 -0.12 -4.60
C ILE A 88 -3.18 -1.42 -4.19
N ARG A 89 -3.89 -2.33 -3.52
CA ARG A 89 -3.35 -3.62 -3.07
C ARG A 89 -2.97 -4.55 -4.23
N ILE A 90 -3.75 -4.56 -5.32
CA ILE A 90 -3.39 -5.27 -6.55
C ILE A 90 -2.11 -4.67 -7.15
N ILE A 91 -1.99 -3.35 -7.21
CA ILE A 91 -0.79 -2.68 -7.72
C ILE A 91 0.45 -3.04 -6.88
N ILE A 92 0.36 -3.00 -5.55
CA ILE A 92 1.45 -3.41 -4.66
C ILE A 92 1.87 -4.87 -4.95
N ALA A 93 0.90 -5.78 -5.08
CA ALA A 93 1.16 -7.19 -5.38
C ALA A 93 1.87 -7.37 -6.74
N VAL A 94 1.41 -6.67 -7.77
CA VAL A 94 2.07 -6.70 -9.09
C VAL A 94 3.52 -6.23 -8.96
N ILE A 95 3.77 -5.10 -8.28
CA ILE A 95 5.10 -4.49 -8.17
C ILE A 95 6.07 -5.35 -7.35
N ASN A 96 5.65 -5.88 -6.20
CA ASN A 96 6.51 -6.60 -5.25
C ASN A 96 7.31 -7.73 -5.91
N LYS A 97 6.70 -8.47 -6.84
CA LYS A 97 7.38 -9.61 -7.46
C LYS A 97 8.44 -9.22 -8.48
N PHE A 98 8.30 -8.07 -9.13
CA PHE A 98 9.38 -7.49 -9.92
C PHE A 98 10.46 -6.84 -9.04
N GLY A 99 10.06 -6.36 -7.85
CA GLY A 99 10.91 -6.00 -6.71
C GLY A 99 12.06 -6.96 -6.42
N GLU A 100 11.69 -8.23 -6.23
CA GLU A 100 12.58 -9.30 -5.78
C GLU A 100 13.49 -9.87 -6.89
N SER A 101 13.28 -9.44 -8.14
CA SER A 101 13.99 -9.90 -9.31
C SER A 101 15.30 -9.12 -9.51
N LYS A 102 16.35 -9.77 -10.03
CA LYS A 102 17.65 -9.12 -10.38
C LYS A 102 17.52 -8.02 -11.46
N PHE A 103 16.34 -7.84 -12.04
CA PHE A 103 16.02 -6.78 -12.99
C PHE A 103 15.52 -5.56 -12.21
N GLY A 104 16.35 -4.52 -12.15
CA GLY A 104 16.12 -3.33 -11.33
C GLY A 104 14.71 -2.74 -11.45
N ILE A 105 14.15 -2.38 -10.31
CA ILE A 105 12.77 -1.95 -10.05
C ILE A 105 12.36 -0.66 -10.78
N SER A 106 13.32 0.06 -11.36
CA SER A 106 13.08 1.34 -12.03
C SER A 106 12.21 1.23 -13.29
N LYS A 107 12.09 0.05 -13.93
CA LYS A 107 11.12 -0.22 -15.02
C LYS A 107 10.67 -1.68 -14.95
N ILE A 108 9.61 -1.90 -14.18
CA ILE A 108 8.95 -3.20 -14.01
C ILE A 108 8.39 -3.72 -15.34
N SER A 109 7.90 -2.82 -16.18
CA SER A 109 7.60 -3.04 -17.60
C SER A 109 7.46 -1.68 -18.31
N SER A 110 7.21 -1.65 -19.63
CA SER A 110 6.84 -0.40 -20.32
C SER A 110 5.54 0.23 -19.79
N ASN A 111 4.72 -0.56 -19.08
CA ASN A 111 3.35 -0.20 -18.70
C ASN A 111 3.20 0.07 -17.19
N LEU A 112 4.27 -0.04 -16.41
CA LEU A 112 4.21 0.10 -14.95
C LEU A 112 5.39 0.92 -14.44
N ASP A 113 5.11 2.19 -14.15
CA ASP A 113 6.06 3.15 -13.57
C ASP A 113 5.62 3.54 -12.16
N ILE A 114 6.48 3.26 -11.20
CA ILE A 114 6.27 3.53 -9.77
C ILE A 114 6.05 5.02 -9.53
N ASN A 115 6.73 5.89 -10.27
CA ASN A 115 6.63 7.34 -10.09
C ASN A 115 5.29 7.87 -10.59
N THR A 116 4.84 7.43 -11.76
CA THR A 116 3.52 7.79 -12.31
C THR A 116 2.40 7.28 -11.40
N ILE A 117 2.46 6.01 -10.98
CA ILE A 117 1.48 5.43 -10.04
C ILE A 117 1.45 6.22 -8.74
N PHE A 118 2.61 6.54 -8.18
CA PHE A 118 2.68 7.32 -6.95
C PHE A 118 2.02 8.69 -7.12
N LYS A 119 2.37 9.44 -8.19
CA LYS A 119 1.82 10.77 -8.44
C LYS A 119 0.32 10.77 -8.66
N ASP A 120 -0.19 9.81 -9.44
CA ASP A 120 -1.56 9.86 -9.94
C ASP A 120 -2.55 9.16 -9.00
N MET A 121 -2.11 8.11 -8.30
CA MET A 121 -3.00 7.27 -7.47
C MET A 121 -2.77 7.45 -5.97
N ILE A 122 -1.52 7.56 -5.53
CA ILE A 122 -1.16 7.49 -4.10
C ILE A 122 -1.06 8.89 -3.47
N LEU A 123 -0.37 9.81 -4.14
CA LEU A 123 -0.12 11.15 -3.64
C LEU A 123 -1.41 11.93 -3.31
N PRO A 124 -2.49 11.87 -4.12
CA PRO A 124 -3.74 12.53 -3.77
C PRO A 124 -4.32 12.07 -2.43
N ASP A 125 -4.16 10.78 -2.11
CA ASP A 125 -4.65 10.23 -0.83
C ASP A 125 -3.85 10.75 0.36
N LEU A 126 -2.52 10.89 0.22
CA LEU A 126 -1.64 11.39 1.27
C LEU A 126 -1.82 12.90 1.54
N LEU A 127 -2.31 13.65 0.55
CA LEU A 127 -2.52 15.09 0.63
C LEU A 127 -3.92 15.48 1.11
N GLU A 128 -4.94 14.64 0.86
CA GLU A 128 -6.33 14.92 1.23
C GLU A 128 -6.63 14.49 2.67
N PRO A 129 -6.89 15.43 3.61
CA PRO A 129 -7.14 15.09 5.01
C PRO A 129 -8.42 14.25 5.23
N LYS A 130 -9.35 14.26 4.28
CA LYS A 130 -10.62 13.51 4.37
C LYS A 130 -10.56 12.11 3.76
N THR A 131 -9.39 11.69 3.26
CA THR A 131 -9.21 10.34 2.74
C THR A 131 -9.61 9.31 3.79
N ASN A 132 -10.31 8.26 3.36
CA ASN A 132 -10.67 7.16 4.26
C ASN A 132 -9.39 6.58 4.91
N PRO A 133 -9.33 6.41 6.25
CA PRO A 133 -8.12 5.96 6.92
C PRO A 133 -7.56 4.61 6.42
N ILE A 134 -8.39 3.69 5.95
CA ILE A 134 -7.92 2.41 5.42
C ILE A 134 -7.26 2.58 4.05
N VAL A 135 -7.82 3.43 3.20
CA VAL A 135 -7.19 3.82 1.92
C VAL A 135 -5.85 4.51 2.19
N LEU A 136 -5.81 5.40 3.17
CA LEU A 136 -4.58 6.08 3.57
C LEU A 136 -3.53 5.09 4.10
N ALA A 137 -3.92 4.07 4.85
CA ALA A 137 -3.03 3.02 5.33
C ALA A 137 -2.40 2.21 4.19
N VAL A 138 -3.18 1.80 3.18
CA VAL A 138 -2.62 1.06 2.01
C VAL A 138 -1.78 1.97 1.11
N SER A 139 -2.10 3.27 1.02
CA SER A 139 -1.27 4.27 0.34
C SER A 139 0.08 4.50 1.06
N LEU A 140 0.07 4.51 2.40
CA LEU A 140 1.30 4.52 3.19
C LEU A 140 2.11 3.24 3.00
N LYS A 141 1.47 2.06 2.97
CA LYS A 141 2.14 0.79 2.66
C LYS A 141 2.84 0.81 1.31
N TYR A 142 2.18 1.30 0.26
CA TYR A 142 2.82 1.49 -1.05
C TYR A 142 4.07 2.36 -0.92
N THR A 143 3.97 3.47 -0.20
CA THR A 143 5.06 4.42 -0.04
C THR A 143 6.22 3.80 0.75
N ILE A 144 5.95 3.08 1.84
CA ILE A 144 6.95 2.35 2.63
C ILE A 144 7.66 1.32 1.74
N ALA A 145 6.90 0.52 0.98
CA ALA A 145 7.47 -0.53 0.14
C ALA A 145 8.37 0.04 -0.98
N PHE A 146 8.01 1.19 -1.56
CA PHE A 146 8.63 1.66 -2.80
C PHE A 146 9.35 3.02 -2.72
N HIS A 147 9.48 3.64 -1.54
CA HIS A 147 10.13 4.95 -1.37
C HIS A 147 11.52 5.03 -2.01
N LYS A 148 12.32 3.96 -1.99
CA LYS A 148 13.66 3.93 -2.60
C LYS A 148 13.67 4.03 -4.13
N PHE A 149 12.53 3.80 -4.77
CA PHE A 149 12.34 3.84 -6.23
C PHE A 149 11.53 5.06 -6.69
N ILE A 150 11.01 5.84 -5.75
CA ILE A 150 10.32 7.10 -6.03
C ILE A 150 11.39 8.20 -6.11
N ASN A 151 11.28 9.07 -7.11
CA ASN A 151 12.22 10.17 -7.31
C ASN A 151 12.26 11.08 -6.07
N HIS A 152 13.46 11.41 -5.62
CA HIS A 152 13.69 12.21 -4.42
C HIS A 152 12.95 13.56 -4.42
N ASP A 153 12.80 14.21 -5.58
CA ASP A 153 12.07 15.46 -5.71
C ASP A 153 10.59 15.32 -5.30
N ILE A 154 9.99 14.17 -5.60
CA ILE A 154 8.60 13.87 -5.25
C ILE A 154 8.47 13.64 -3.74
N ILE A 155 9.41 12.91 -3.14
CA ILE A 155 9.40 12.62 -1.69
C ILE A 155 9.63 13.89 -0.88
N THR A 156 10.54 14.77 -1.33
CA THR A 156 10.92 15.98 -0.60
C THR A 156 9.77 17.00 -0.53
N VAL A 157 8.96 17.10 -1.59
CA VAL A 157 7.74 17.92 -1.60
C VAL A 157 6.70 17.42 -0.58
N ASN A 158 6.77 16.14 -0.18
CA ASN A 158 5.80 15.51 0.70
C ASN A 158 6.17 15.56 2.19
N VAL A 159 7.30 16.15 2.58
CA VAL A 159 7.67 16.27 4.00
C VAL A 159 6.60 17.03 4.80
N SER A 160 5.92 17.99 4.16
CA SER A 160 4.81 18.73 4.76
C SER A 160 3.55 17.89 4.99
N CYS A 161 3.30 16.82 4.20
CA CYS A 161 2.17 15.94 4.46
C CYS A 161 2.47 14.96 5.61
N LEU A 162 3.74 14.59 5.83
CA LEU A 162 4.12 13.71 6.93
C LEU A 162 3.75 14.27 8.31
N SER A 163 3.88 15.58 8.53
CA SER A 163 3.47 16.20 9.80
C SER A 163 1.95 16.14 10.01
N MET A 164 1.16 16.33 8.95
CA MET A 164 -0.29 16.17 8.98
C MET A 164 -0.67 14.71 9.28
N LEU A 165 0.00 13.74 8.66
CA LEU A 165 -0.26 12.31 8.86
C LEU A 165 0.12 11.85 10.28
N LEU A 166 1.20 12.38 10.87
CA LEU A 166 1.55 12.16 12.28
C LEU A 166 0.53 12.76 13.25
N ALA A 167 -0.15 13.83 12.86
CA ALA A 167 -1.20 14.45 13.66
C ALA A 167 -2.59 13.79 13.49
N HIS A 168 -2.70 12.75 12.64
CA HIS A 168 -3.97 12.12 12.32
C HIS A 168 -4.61 11.39 13.52
N ASN A 169 -5.95 11.33 13.59
CA ASN A 169 -6.65 10.75 14.73
C ASN A 169 -6.48 9.22 14.85
N SER A 170 -6.36 8.51 13.72
CA SER A 170 -6.13 7.07 13.71
C SER A 170 -4.70 6.70 14.13
N HIS A 171 -4.57 5.80 15.10
CA HIS A 171 -3.29 5.24 15.54
C HIS A 171 -2.56 4.46 14.44
N VAL A 172 -3.30 3.73 13.60
CA VAL A 172 -2.73 3.00 12.45
C VAL A 172 -1.97 3.94 11.52
N ILE A 173 -2.57 5.08 11.19
CA ILE A 173 -1.95 6.09 10.30
C ILE A 173 -0.69 6.67 10.93
N LYS A 174 -0.74 6.99 12.22
CA LYS A 174 0.43 7.50 12.96
C LYS A 174 1.59 6.50 12.88
N TYR A 175 1.34 5.23 13.18
CA TYR A 175 2.38 4.20 13.20
C TYR A 175 2.99 3.97 11.82
N LEU A 176 2.17 3.81 10.79
CA LEU A 176 2.65 3.68 9.41
C LEU A 176 3.47 4.90 8.98
N THR A 177 3.07 6.10 9.38
CA THR A 177 3.82 7.34 9.10
C THR A 177 5.17 7.34 9.81
N CYS A 178 5.24 6.90 11.07
CA CYS A 178 6.50 6.77 11.79
C CYS A 178 7.45 5.74 11.14
N ILE A 179 6.92 4.60 10.69
CA ILE A 179 7.70 3.60 9.94
C ILE A 179 8.27 4.21 8.66
N LEU A 180 7.43 4.93 7.89
CA LEU A 180 7.86 5.60 6.67
C LEU A 180 8.98 6.62 6.92
N ILE A 181 8.83 7.46 7.95
CA ILE A 181 9.86 8.43 8.35
C ILE A 181 11.15 7.70 8.74
N SER A 182 11.04 6.63 9.54
CA SER A 182 12.19 5.79 9.90
C SER A 182 12.91 5.28 8.65
N ASP A 183 12.19 4.79 7.66
CA ASP A 183 12.80 4.21 6.46
C ASP A 183 13.40 5.25 5.51
N ILE A 184 12.80 6.44 5.41
CA ILE A 184 13.32 7.55 4.60
C ILE A 184 14.55 8.20 5.24
N PHE A 185 14.53 8.43 6.55
CA PHE A 185 15.52 9.30 7.21
C PHE A 185 16.59 8.54 8.01
N LEU A 186 16.36 7.28 8.42
CA LEU A 186 17.36 6.52 9.16
C LEU A 186 18.20 5.64 8.23
N PRO A 187 19.52 5.50 8.49
CA PRO A 187 20.39 4.71 7.64
C PRO A 187 19.97 3.23 7.58
N PRO A 188 20.09 2.56 6.42
CA PRO A 188 19.76 1.16 6.24
C PRO A 188 20.87 0.29 6.85
N ASN A 189 20.81 0.09 8.17
CA ASN A 189 21.38 -1.04 8.92
C ASN A 189 21.30 -0.73 10.40
N ASN A 190 20.20 -1.15 11.04
CA ASN A 190 20.28 -1.53 12.44
C ASN A 190 19.33 -2.70 12.64
N SER A 191 19.85 -3.81 13.14
CA SER A 191 19.19 -5.12 13.33
C SER A 191 18.08 -5.11 14.38
N GLN A 192 17.44 -3.96 14.57
CA GLN A 192 16.58 -3.60 15.69
C GLN A 192 15.29 -2.95 15.20
N VAL A 193 14.72 -3.43 14.09
CA VAL A 193 13.43 -2.96 13.56
C VAL A 193 12.33 -3.07 14.65
N ASP A 194 12.37 -4.12 15.47
CA ASP A 194 11.49 -4.30 16.65
C ASP A 194 11.66 -3.23 17.73
N LEU A 195 12.87 -2.70 17.93
CA LEU A 195 13.10 -1.64 18.93
C LEU A 195 12.71 -0.27 18.40
N ARG A 196 12.67 -0.06 17.07
CA ARG A 196 12.11 1.17 16.47
C ARG A 196 10.63 1.26 16.78
N PHE A 197 9.90 0.15 16.60
CA PHE A 197 8.49 0.04 16.97
C PHE A 197 8.28 0.38 18.44
N LYS A 198 9.06 -0.23 19.32
CA LYS A 198 8.96 -0.01 20.77
C LYS A 198 9.31 1.43 21.19
N ALA A 199 10.34 2.04 20.61
CA ALA A 199 10.73 3.41 20.92
C ALA A 199 9.71 4.45 20.42
N ILE A 200 9.08 4.21 19.28
CA ILE A 200 7.99 5.05 18.77
C ILE A 200 6.76 4.93 19.68
N LEU A 201 6.40 3.70 20.08
CA LEU A 201 5.30 3.41 21.00
C LEU A 201 5.50 4.05 22.39
N GLU A 202 6.72 4.04 22.93
CA GLU A 202 7.02 4.65 24.24
C GLU A 202 7.04 6.20 24.20
N SER A 203 6.97 6.80 23.02
CA SER A 203 7.04 8.27 22.81
C SER A 203 5.72 8.93 22.41
N LEU A 204 4.66 8.14 22.19
CA LEU A 204 3.29 8.57 21.89
C LEU A 204 2.38 8.39 23.11
#